data_AF-A0A812QQD3-F1
#
_entry.id   AF-A0A812QQD3-F1
#
_cell.length_a   1.000
_cell.length_b   1.000
_cell.length_c   1.000
_cell.angle_alpha   90.00
_cell.angle_beta   90.00
_cell.angle_gamma   90.00
#
_symmetry.space_group_name_H-M   'P 1'
#
loop_
_entity.id
_entity.type
_entity.pdbx_description
1 polymer ?
#
loop_
_entity_poly.entity_id
_entity_poly.type
_entity_poly.pdbx_seq_one_letter_code
_entity_poly.pdbx_strand_id
1 'polypeptide(L)'
;MKLASGDISAAQVVQDPQQTLLTEKQRQLRAKVHKESLERCLQTSFGGLGYYVMGIDCTGTDCHEECERRHLDSLEQQRGTWPQLSESLLILCAGPERSGSTWLYNAVRLLHLEAKVPCDSYWMAKLTREKLEQRIGARPPAVVLVKTHEWHQGYDDFVSLAKYVVLTHRDLRGVVASYRRIKWEVAIPDAYVSEHLEWCRRATLDLAYEDIMRRGSEVLRELAQHLNLQLGDESLAK
;
A
#
# COMPACT_ATOMS: atom_id res chain seq x y z
N MET A 1 -8.54 31.93 5.69
CA MET A 1 -7.71 31.27 6.73
C MET A 1 -6.31 31.13 6.15
N LYS A 2 -5.34 31.96 6.60
CA LYS A 2 -3.95 31.91 6.12
C LYS A 2 -3.26 30.73 6.80
N LEU A 3 -2.87 29.71 6.05
CA LEU A 3 -1.99 28.67 6.58
C LEU A 3 -0.58 29.26 6.73
N ALA A 4 -0.04 29.15 7.94
CA ALA A 4 1.31 29.56 8.27
C ALA A 4 2.31 28.72 7.46
N SER A 5 3.26 29.38 6.79
CA SER A 5 4.46 28.76 6.25
C SER A 5 5.33 28.30 7.43
N GLY A 6 5.07 27.09 7.92
CA GLY A 6 5.96 26.43 8.87
C GLY A 6 7.15 25.84 8.13
N ASP A 7 8.34 26.36 8.39
CA ASP A 7 9.59 25.71 8.00
C ASP A 7 9.65 24.34 8.68
N ILE A 8 9.55 23.26 7.89
CA ILE A 8 9.74 21.91 8.38
C ILE A 8 11.24 21.72 8.59
N SER A 9 11.66 21.76 9.86
CA SER A 9 13.01 21.39 10.25
C SER A 9 13.27 19.93 9.93
N ALA A 10 14.33 19.65 9.18
CA ALA A 10 14.81 18.29 8.89
C ALA A 10 15.09 17.45 10.16
N ALA A 11 15.13 18.08 11.35
CA ALA A 11 15.41 17.43 12.62
C ALA A 11 14.20 16.73 13.28
N GLN A 12 12.98 16.83 12.73
CA GLN A 12 11.78 16.20 13.31
C GLN A 12 11.34 14.90 12.64
N VAL A 13 12.19 14.31 11.79
CA VAL A 13 11.95 12.95 11.27
C VAL A 13 12.19 11.96 12.41
N VAL A 14 11.10 11.32 12.87
CA VAL A 14 11.10 10.21 13.81
C VAL A 14 12.15 9.18 13.37
N GLN A 15 13.06 8.81 14.27
CA GLN A 15 14.06 7.79 14.00
C GLN A 15 13.35 6.45 13.74
N ASP A 16 13.21 6.10 12.47
CA ASP A 16 12.76 4.80 12.03
C ASP A 16 13.79 3.74 12.50
N PRO A 17 13.38 2.70 13.27
CA PRO A 17 14.27 1.64 13.69
C PRO A 17 15.04 1.00 12.53
N GLN A 18 14.49 0.97 11.31
CA GLN A 18 15.17 0.47 10.12
C GLN A 18 16.28 1.40 9.61
N GLN A 19 16.30 2.69 9.98
CA GLN A 19 17.40 3.61 9.64
C GLN A 19 18.71 3.32 10.40
N THR A 20 18.65 2.53 11.47
CA THR A 20 19.85 2.06 12.18
C THR A 20 20.63 1.01 11.39
N LEU A 21 20.00 0.38 10.38
CA LEU A 21 20.60 -0.66 9.54
C LEU A 21 21.30 -0.11 8.27
N LEU A 22 21.21 1.20 8.02
CA LEU A 22 21.77 1.83 6.82
C LEU A 22 23.12 2.46 7.12
N THR A 23 24.06 2.32 6.17
CA THR A 23 25.30 3.09 6.20
C THR A 23 25.00 4.58 6.02
N GLU A 24 25.88 5.44 6.55
CA GLU A 24 25.73 6.89 6.42
C GLU A 24 25.60 7.35 4.96
N LYS A 25 26.36 6.71 4.06
CA LYS A 25 26.29 6.98 2.61
C LYS A 25 24.92 6.64 2.02
N GLN A 26 24.30 5.53 2.46
CA GLN A 26 22.95 5.15 2.02
C GLN A 26 21.90 6.13 2.54
N ARG A 27 22.03 6.59 3.80
CA ARG A 27 21.14 7.61 4.37
C ARG A 27 21.21 8.93 3.58
N GLN A 28 22.41 9.40 3.26
CA GLN A 28 22.61 10.62 2.48
C GLN A 28 22.06 10.51 1.05
N LEU A 29 22.27 9.36 0.39
CA LEU A 29 21.74 9.12 -0.95
C LEU A 29 20.20 9.10 -0.94
N ARG A 30 19.58 8.42 0.03
CA ARG A 30 18.12 8.40 0.21
C ARG A 30 17.56 9.81 0.44
N ALA A 31 18.17 10.57 1.35
CA ALA A 31 17.75 11.94 1.63
C ALA A 31 17.83 12.83 0.38
N LYS A 32 18.88 12.68 -0.43
CA LYS A 32 19.04 13.41 -1.71
C LYS A 32 17.95 13.04 -2.71
N VAL A 33 17.71 11.75 -2.94
CA VAL A 33 16.67 11.27 -3.87
C VAL A 33 15.28 11.73 -3.42
N HIS A 34 14.99 11.67 -2.13
CA HIS A 34 13.73 12.13 -1.56
C HIS A 34 13.53 13.64 -1.78
N LYS A 35 14.56 14.45 -1.53
CA LYS A 35 14.54 15.90 -1.78
C LYS A 35 14.29 16.21 -3.26
N GLU A 36 15.00 15.56 -4.18
CA GLU A 36 14.83 15.75 -5.62
C GLU A 36 13.44 15.33 -6.13
N SER A 37 12.83 14.31 -5.50
CA SER A 37 11.46 13.89 -5.78
C SER A 37 10.45 14.95 -5.32
N LEU A 38 10.61 15.51 -4.12
CA LEU A 38 9.76 16.58 -3.60
C LEU A 38 9.83 17.84 -4.49
N GLU A 39 11.02 18.24 -4.90
CA GLU A 39 11.22 19.42 -5.76
C GLU A 39 10.56 19.24 -7.13
N ARG A 40 10.64 18.05 -7.75
CA ARG A 40 9.94 17.74 -9.02
C ARG A 40 8.42 17.76 -8.89
N CYS A 41 7.88 17.29 -7.76
CA CYS A 41 6.44 17.34 -7.50
C CYS A 41 5.91 18.77 -7.38
N LEU A 42 6.70 19.70 -6.82
CA LEU A 42 6.36 21.12 -6.78
C LEU A 42 6.45 21.78 -8.18
N GLN A 43 7.31 21.24 -9.04
CA GLN A 43 7.56 21.57 -10.46
C GLN A 43 6.32 21.55 -11.38
N THR A 44 5.42 20.58 -11.17
CA THR A 44 4.53 20.05 -12.23
C THR A 44 3.08 20.56 -12.15
N SER A 45 2.90 21.85 -11.83
CA SER A 45 1.60 22.52 -11.72
C SER A 45 0.73 22.45 -12.98
N PHE A 46 -0.07 21.39 -13.10
CA PHE A 46 -1.19 21.30 -14.03
C PHE A 46 -2.40 22.02 -13.44
N GLY A 47 -2.53 23.31 -13.76
CA GLY A 47 -3.75 24.07 -13.49
C GLY A 47 -4.90 23.57 -14.35
N GLY A 48 -5.95 23.01 -13.72
CA GLY A 48 -7.22 22.76 -14.41
C GLY A 48 -8.12 21.67 -13.83
N LEU A 49 -7.60 20.72 -13.04
CA LEU A 49 -8.39 19.64 -12.45
C LEU A 49 -8.55 19.88 -10.95
N GLY A 50 -9.80 20.03 -10.49
CA GLY A 50 -10.16 20.48 -9.15
C GLY A 50 -9.45 19.73 -8.03
N TYR A 51 -9.05 20.48 -6.98
CA TYR A 51 -8.47 20.04 -5.71
C TYR A 51 -7.84 18.62 -5.71
N TYR A 52 -6.88 18.40 -6.60
CA TYR A 52 -5.88 17.36 -6.40
C TYR A 52 -5.07 17.78 -5.16
N VAL A 53 -5.05 16.94 -4.12
CA VAL A 53 -4.27 17.21 -2.92
C VAL A 53 -2.80 17.01 -3.28
N MET A 54 -2.18 18.08 -3.80
CA MET A 54 -0.77 18.17 -4.13
C MET A 54 0.07 17.60 -2.97
N GLY A 55 0.91 16.60 -3.27
CA GLY A 55 1.77 15.92 -2.31
C GLY A 55 1.37 14.49 -1.97
N ILE A 56 0.18 14.03 -2.41
CA ILE A 56 -0.29 12.67 -2.17
C ILE A 56 -0.01 11.74 -3.35
N ASP A 57 0.47 12.16 -4.52
CA ASP A 57 0.62 11.24 -5.68
C ASP A 57 2.09 10.96 -6.07
N CYS A 58 2.39 9.72 -6.48
CA CYS A 58 3.65 9.30 -7.13
C CYS A 58 3.33 8.55 -8.44
N THR A 59 4.20 8.62 -9.44
CA THR A 59 3.99 7.96 -10.75
C THR A 59 4.10 6.43 -10.67
N GLY A 60 4.45 5.88 -9.51
CA GLY A 60 4.73 4.45 -9.30
C GLY A 60 6.02 3.95 -9.97
N THR A 61 6.57 4.70 -10.93
CA THR A 61 7.90 4.48 -11.53
C THR A 61 8.97 5.01 -10.57
N ASP A 62 9.93 4.17 -10.17
CA ASP A 62 11.05 4.49 -9.27
C ASP A 62 10.70 4.62 -7.76
N CYS A 63 9.56 4.09 -7.34
CA CYS A 63 9.25 3.92 -5.91
C CYS A 63 9.99 2.70 -5.35
N HIS A 64 11.26 2.88 -4.99
CA HIS A 64 12.11 1.80 -4.47
C HIS A 64 11.97 1.58 -2.94
N GLU A 65 11.16 2.39 -2.25
CA GLU A 65 10.97 2.44 -0.80
C GLU A 65 9.48 2.67 -0.45
N GLU A 66 9.16 2.88 0.82
CA GLU A 66 7.83 3.30 1.29
C GLU A 66 7.32 4.51 0.46
N CYS A 67 6.35 4.30 -0.44
CA CYS A 67 5.61 5.39 -1.09
C CYS A 67 4.27 5.54 -0.37
N GLU A 68 4.21 6.48 0.57
CA GLU A 68 2.95 6.91 1.19
C GLU A 68 2.05 7.71 0.23
N ARG A 69 2.51 7.90 -1.01
CA ARG A 69 1.76 8.56 -2.06
C ARG A 69 0.95 7.54 -2.85
N ARG A 70 -0.16 7.98 -3.41
CA ARG A 70 -1.06 7.32 -4.34
C ARG A 70 -0.33 7.03 -5.63
N HIS A 71 -0.34 5.76 -6.04
CA HIS A 71 0.17 5.36 -7.33
C HIS A 71 -0.94 5.53 -8.36
N LEU A 72 -0.78 6.46 -9.31
CA LEU A 72 -1.69 6.61 -10.45
C LEU A 72 -0.92 6.32 -11.75
N ASP A 73 -1.23 5.21 -12.39
CA ASP A 73 -0.76 4.97 -13.76
C ASP A 73 -1.61 5.73 -14.80
N SER A 74 -1.21 5.67 -16.07
CA SER A 74 -1.91 6.35 -17.16
C SER A 74 -3.35 5.85 -17.39
N LEU A 75 -3.67 4.63 -16.98
CA LEU A 75 -5.03 4.09 -17.06
C LEU A 75 -5.89 4.64 -15.92
N GLU A 76 -5.36 4.69 -14.70
CA GLU A 76 -6.04 5.26 -13.53
C GLU A 76 -6.28 6.77 -13.67
N GLN A 77 -5.52 7.48 -14.50
CA GLN A 77 -5.81 8.87 -14.87
C GLN A 77 -7.16 9.04 -15.59
N GLN A 78 -7.69 7.98 -16.21
CA GLN A 78 -8.99 8.00 -16.89
C GLN A 78 -10.19 7.78 -15.94
N ARG A 79 -9.95 7.63 -14.63
CA ARG A 79 -10.98 7.34 -13.62
C ARG A 79 -12.11 8.36 -13.53
N GLY A 80 -11.92 9.58 -14.07
CA GLY A 80 -13.00 10.58 -14.15
C GLY A 80 -14.21 10.12 -14.98
N THR A 81 -14.06 9.06 -15.78
CA THR A 81 -15.12 8.44 -16.58
C THR A 81 -15.80 7.26 -15.90
N TRP A 82 -15.30 6.82 -14.75
CA TRP A 82 -15.80 5.63 -14.05
C TRP A 82 -16.97 5.97 -13.13
N PRO A 83 -17.82 4.99 -12.78
CA PRO A 83 -18.84 5.17 -11.76
C PRO A 83 -18.22 5.69 -10.45
N GLN A 84 -18.82 6.74 -9.89
CA GLN A 84 -18.38 7.26 -8.59
C GLN A 84 -18.94 6.42 -7.45
N LEU A 85 -18.13 6.21 -6.42
CA LEU A 85 -18.59 5.59 -5.19
C LEU A 85 -19.40 6.59 -4.36
N SER A 86 -20.40 6.09 -3.62
CA SER A 86 -21.15 6.89 -2.64
C SER A 86 -20.28 7.32 -1.45
N GLU A 87 -19.33 6.48 -1.06
CA GLU A 87 -18.38 6.69 0.03
C GLU A 87 -17.05 5.98 -0.25
N SER A 88 -15.99 6.45 0.41
CA SER A 88 -14.67 5.83 0.30
C SER A 88 -14.63 4.55 1.14
N LEU A 89 -13.91 3.53 0.66
CA LEU A 89 -13.77 2.24 1.34
C LEU A 89 -12.30 1.96 1.65
N LEU A 90 -11.96 1.61 2.88
CA LEU A 90 -10.60 1.21 3.23
C LEU A 90 -10.40 -0.30 3.06
N ILE A 91 -9.35 -0.68 2.33
CA ILE A 91 -8.86 -2.05 2.19
C ILE A 91 -7.42 -2.10 2.67
N LEU A 92 -7.13 -2.99 3.61
CA LEU A 92 -5.77 -3.28 4.05
C LEU A 92 -5.28 -4.58 3.39
N CYS A 93 -4.21 -4.49 2.62
CA CYS A 93 -3.42 -5.63 2.17
C CYS A 93 -2.26 -5.83 3.14
N ALA A 94 -2.46 -6.72 4.10
CA ALA A 94 -1.47 -7.05 5.10
C ALA A 94 -0.71 -8.32 4.73
N GLY A 95 0.45 -8.49 5.36
CA GLY A 95 1.23 -9.71 5.25
C GLY A 95 2.67 -9.40 5.63
N PRO A 96 3.32 -10.30 6.37
CA PRO A 96 4.70 -10.08 6.74
C PRO A 96 5.57 -10.07 5.49
N GLU A 97 6.79 -9.55 5.58
CA GLU A 97 7.65 -9.42 4.41
C GLU A 97 7.87 -10.75 3.69
N ARG A 98 7.98 -10.70 2.36
CA ARG A 98 8.22 -11.85 1.47
C ARG A 98 7.11 -12.91 1.46
N SER A 99 5.94 -12.61 2.02
CA SER A 99 4.73 -13.45 2.02
C SER A 99 3.95 -13.46 0.70
N GLY A 100 4.28 -12.60 -0.27
CA GLY A 100 3.44 -12.38 -1.45
C GLY A 100 2.54 -11.16 -1.36
N SER A 101 2.63 -10.39 -0.28
CA SER A 101 1.97 -9.09 -0.06
C SER A 101 2.03 -8.10 -1.24
N THR A 102 3.14 -8.05 -1.99
CA THR A 102 3.23 -7.20 -3.20
C THR A 102 2.37 -7.73 -4.34
N TRP A 103 2.32 -9.05 -4.52
CA TRP A 103 1.41 -9.67 -5.48
C TRP A 103 -0.04 -9.40 -5.07
N LEU A 104 -0.40 -9.60 -3.80
CA LEU A 104 -1.75 -9.35 -3.29
C LEU A 104 -2.19 -7.90 -3.53
N TYR A 105 -1.35 -6.94 -3.11
CA TYR A 105 -1.65 -5.52 -3.30
C TYR A 105 -1.90 -5.17 -4.77
N ASN A 106 -1.05 -5.65 -5.67
CA ASN A 106 -1.22 -5.42 -7.10
C ASN A 106 -2.44 -6.14 -7.67
N ALA A 107 -2.73 -7.36 -7.22
CA ALA A 107 -3.92 -8.10 -7.61
C ALA A 107 -5.18 -7.33 -7.24
N VAL A 108 -5.31 -6.85 -6.00
CA VAL A 108 -6.47 -6.04 -5.58
C VAL A 108 -6.58 -4.77 -6.41
N ARG A 109 -5.47 -4.05 -6.63
CA ARG A 109 -5.44 -2.83 -7.46
C ARG A 109 -5.93 -3.11 -8.89
N LEU A 110 -5.39 -4.15 -9.53
CA LEU A 110 -5.74 -4.52 -10.91
C LEU A 110 -7.18 -5.03 -11.03
N LEU A 111 -7.70 -5.74 -10.03
CA LEU A 111 -9.10 -6.15 -10.00
C LEU A 111 -10.05 -4.95 -9.94
N HIS A 112 -9.71 -3.90 -9.18
CA HIS A 112 -10.49 -2.66 -9.15
C HIS A 112 -10.40 -1.90 -10.48
N LEU A 113 -9.21 -1.84 -11.08
CA LEU A 113 -9.02 -1.27 -12.42
C LEU A 113 -9.91 -1.98 -13.45
N GLU A 114 -9.91 -3.31 -13.46
CA GLU A 114 -10.74 -4.12 -14.37
C GLU A 114 -12.24 -3.91 -14.12
N ALA A 115 -12.65 -3.83 -12.84
CA ALA A 115 -14.03 -3.52 -12.45
C ALA A 115 -14.42 -2.05 -12.68
N LYS A 116 -13.50 -1.20 -13.17
CA LYS A 116 -13.67 0.25 -13.33
C LYS A 116 -14.12 0.93 -12.02
N VAL A 117 -13.56 0.50 -10.89
CA VAL A 117 -13.81 1.08 -9.57
C VAL A 117 -12.61 1.97 -9.20
N PRO A 118 -12.82 3.28 -8.90
CA PRO A 118 -11.73 4.17 -8.51
C PRO A 118 -10.98 3.63 -7.29
N CYS A 119 -9.66 3.45 -7.42
CA CYS A 119 -8.81 2.91 -6.37
C CYS A 119 -7.57 3.80 -6.17
N ASP A 120 -7.42 4.34 -4.98
CA ASP A 120 -6.26 5.07 -4.51
C ASP A 120 -5.37 4.12 -3.70
N SER A 121 -4.24 3.72 -4.27
CA SER A 121 -3.40 2.69 -3.67
C SER A 121 -2.11 3.27 -3.06
N TYR A 122 -1.76 2.85 -1.84
CA TYR A 122 -0.65 3.34 -1.02
C TYR A 122 0.16 2.19 -0.42
N TRP A 123 1.45 2.42 -0.17
CA TRP A 123 2.28 1.55 0.67
C TRP A 123 2.73 2.32 1.92
N MET A 124 2.37 1.81 3.11
CA MET A 124 2.73 2.41 4.38
C MET A 124 3.36 1.36 5.30
N ALA A 125 4.55 1.64 5.80
CA ALA A 125 5.18 0.85 6.86
C ALA A 125 4.40 1.04 8.15
N LYS A 126 4.15 2.31 8.53
CA LYS A 126 3.42 2.66 9.75
C LYS A 126 2.08 3.33 9.44
N LEU A 127 1.01 2.66 9.84
CA LEU A 127 -0.35 3.17 9.81
C LEU A 127 -0.59 4.06 11.03
N THR A 128 -1.28 5.18 10.79
CA THR A 128 -1.89 5.97 11.86
C THR A 128 -3.33 6.27 11.48
N ARG A 129 -4.18 6.48 12.48
CA ARG A 129 -5.58 6.84 12.28
C ARG A 129 -5.70 8.08 11.40
N GLU A 130 -4.91 9.12 11.66
CA GLU A 130 -4.94 10.39 10.93
C GLU A 130 -4.62 10.18 9.45
N LYS A 131 -3.60 9.37 9.13
CA LYS A 131 -3.22 9.04 7.74
C LYS A 131 -4.37 8.35 7.00
N LEU A 132 -5.07 7.43 7.67
CA LEU A 132 -6.17 6.68 7.07
C LEU A 132 -7.42 7.56 6.90
N GLU A 133 -7.82 8.28 7.94
CA GLU A 133 -8.97 9.19 7.91
C GLU A 133 -8.79 10.29 6.86
N GLN A 134 -7.59 10.86 6.73
CA GLN A 134 -7.28 11.84 5.67
C GLN A 134 -7.53 11.27 4.27
N ARG A 135 -7.15 10.02 4.02
CA ARG A 135 -7.30 9.37 2.70
C ARG A 135 -8.73 8.93 2.43
N ILE A 136 -9.42 8.40 3.44
CA ILE A 136 -10.84 8.06 3.35
C ILE A 136 -11.67 9.32 3.09
N GLY A 137 -11.34 10.44 3.74
CA GLY A 137 -12.02 11.73 3.58
C GLY A 137 -11.70 12.47 2.28
N ALA A 138 -10.73 11.99 1.49
CA ALA A 138 -10.38 12.61 0.21
C ALA A 138 -11.54 12.54 -0.79
N ARG A 139 -11.60 13.51 -1.71
CA ARG A 139 -12.62 13.59 -2.76
C ARG A 139 -11.97 13.53 -4.15
N PRO A 140 -12.66 12.93 -5.15
CA PRO A 140 -13.91 12.17 -5.03
C PRO A 140 -13.75 10.85 -4.25
N PRO A 141 -14.83 10.24 -3.73
CA PRO A 141 -14.75 8.95 -3.06
C PRO A 141 -14.10 7.86 -3.90
N ALA A 142 -13.24 7.07 -3.28
CA ALA A 142 -12.50 5.99 -3.91
C ALA A 142 -12.26 4.84 -2.92
N VAL A 143 -11.88 3.69 -3.43
CA VAL A 143 -11.28 2.64 -2.62
C VAL A 143 -9.89 3.11 -2.19
N VAL A 144 -9.64 3.20 -0.89
CA VAL A 144 -8.33 3.46 -0.30
C VAL A 144 -7.68 2.11 -0.04
N LEU A 145 -6.74 1.71 -0.89
CA LEU A 145 -6.01 0.45 -0.78
C LEU A 145 -4.66 0.69 -0.13
N VAL A 146 -4.38 0.04 1.01
CA VAL A 146 -3.12 0.24 1.73
C VAL A 146 -2.40 -1.10 1.89
N LYS A 147 -1.16 -1.17 1.43
CA LYS A 147 -0.24 -2.26 1.73
C LYS A 147 0.53 -1.94 3.01
N THR A 148 0.66 -2.92 3.91
CA THR A 148 1.51 -2.82 5.11
C THR A 148 2.12 -4.17 5.50
N HIS A 149 3.19 -4.16 6.30
CA HIS A 149 3.90 -5.35 6.78
C HIS A 149 3.85 -5.50 8.29
N GLU A 150 3.92 -4.39 9.00
CA GLU A 150 4.09 -4.38 10.45
C GLU A 150 2.74 -4.43 11.16
N TRP A 151 2.71 -5.04 12.33
CA TRP A 151 1.62 -4.87 13.29
C TRP A 151 2.08 -4.07 14.50
N HIS A 152 1.27 -3.10 14.93
CA HIS A 152 1.49 -2.36 16.17
C HIS A 152 0.23 -2.43 17.04
N GLN A 153 0.40 -2.46 18.37
CA GLN A 153 -0.74 -2.51 19.31
C GLN A 153 -1.75 -1.35 19.11
N GLY A 154 -1.27 -0.18 18.68
CA GLY A 154 -2.14 0.97 18.40
C GLY A 154 -3.03 0.80 17.15
N TYR A 155 -2.87 -0.27 16.37
CA TYR A 155 -3.68 -0.51 15.17
C TYR A 155 -5.11 -0.94 15.52
N ASP A 156 -5.33 -1.51 16.71
CA ASP A 156 -6.66 -1.94 17.15
C ASP A 156 -7.71 -0.85 17.07
N ASP A 157 -7.31 0.39 17.34
CA ASP A 157 -8.21 1.53 17.36
C ASP A 157 -8.73 1.93 15.98
N PHE A 158 -8.06 1.53 14.90
CA PHE A 158 -8.40 2.01 13.56
C PHE A 158 -8.46 0.93 12.47
N VAL A 159 -8.05 -0.31 12.76
CA VAL A 159 -8.27 -1.44 11.82
C VAL A 159 -9.75 -1.68 11.59
N SER A 160 -10.62 -1.34 12.55
CA SER A 160 -12.08 -1.36 12.37
C SER A 160 -12.60 -0.38 11.31
N LEU A 161 -11.80 0.60 10.88
CA LEU A 161 -12.15 1.46 9.74
C LEU A 161 -12.06 0.70 8.41
N ALA A 162 -11.28 -0.38 8.35
CA ALA A 162 -11.11 -1.18 7.15
C ALA A 162 -12.34 -2.06 6.92
N LYS A 163 -12.94 -1.93 5.73
CA LYS A 163 -14.01 -2.84 5.30
C LYS A 163 -13.46 -4.24 5.03
N TYR A 164 -12.24 -4.31 4.51
CA TYR A 164 -11.56 -5.57 4.23
C TYR A 164 -10.12 -5.52 4.74
N VAL A 165 -9.68 -6.62 5.34
CA VAL A 165 -8.29 -6.89 5.69
C VAL A 165 -7.92 -8.18 4.98
N VAL A 166 -7.21 -8.07 3.86
CA VAL A 166 -6.76 -9.23 3.09
C VAL A 166 -5.32 -9.51 3.46
N LEU A 167 -5.06 -10.72 3.91
CA LEU A 167 -3.78 -11.17 4.42
C LEU A 167 -3.10 -12.10 3.42
N THR A 168 -1.78 -12.03 3.35
CA THR A 168 -0.95 -13.08 2.76
C THR A 168 -0.02 -13.68 3.80
N HIS A 169 0.21 -14.98 3.70
CA HIS A 169 1.23 -15.69 4.47
C HIS A 169 2.04 -16.62 3.58
N ARG A 170 3.18 -17.10 4.09
CA ARG A 170 4.07 -18.00 3.37
C ARG A 170 4.79 -18.92 4.34
N ASP A 171 5.10 -20.14 3.89
CA ASP A 171 5.96 -21.05 4.63
C ASP A 171 7.30 -20.36 4.98
N LEU A 172 7.70 -20.42 6.25
CA LEU A 172 8.91 -19.76 6.76
C LEU A 172 10.18 -20.19 6.02
N ARG A 173 10.26 -21.44 5.53
CA ARG A 173 11.39 -21.90 4.70
C ARG A 173 11.43 -21.14 3.37
N GLY A 174 10.25 -20.88 2.80
CA GLY A 174 10.09 -20.05 1.61
C GLY A 174 10.48 -18.59 1.84
N VAL A 175 10.18 -18.04 3.02
CA VAL A 175 10.60 -16.70 3.46
C VAL A 175 12.13 -16.62 3.56
N VAL A 176 12.77 -17.54 4.31
CA VAL A 176 14.24 -17.60 4.45
C VAL A 176 14.92 -17.73 3.08
N ALA A 177 14.43 -18.64 2.23
CA ALA A 177 14.95 -18.80 0.87
C ALA A 177 14.81 -17.50 0.06
N SER A 178 13.73 -16.74 0.26
CA SER A 178 13.54 -15.47 -0.40
C SER A 178 14.46 -14.36 0.10
N TYR A 179 14.73 -14.29 1.40
CA TYR A 179 15.70 -13.33 1.96
C TYR A 179 17.12 -13.60 1.44
N ARG A 180 17.55 -14.86 1.41
CA ARG A 180 18.83 -15.27 0.84
C ARG A 180 18.98 -14.85 -0.63
N ARG A 181 17.94 -15.02 -1.46
CA ARG A 181 17.98 -14.62 -2.88
C ARG A 181 18.25 -13.13 -3.09
N ILE A 182 17.76 -12.28 -2.20
CA ILE A 182 17.97 -10.82 -2.27
C ILE A 182 19.16 -10.36 -1.42
N LYS A 183 19.97 -11.30 -0.92
CA LYS A 183 21.14 -11.06 -0.07
C LYS A 183 20.80 -10.33 1.24
N TRP A 184 19.60 -10.56 1.77
CA TRP A 184 19.22 -10.10 3.10
C TRP A 184 19.55 -11.23 4.09
N GLU A 185 20.77 -11.21 4.65
CA GLU A 185 21.23 -12.24 5.59
C GLU A 185 20.71 -11.95 7.01
N VAL A 186 19.39 -11.97 7.16
CA VAL A 186 18.71 -11.71 8.44
C VAL A 186 18.03 -12.96 8.98
N ALA A 187 18.15 -13.17 10.28
CA ALA A 187 17.26 -14.09 10.99
C ALA A 187 15.83 -13.54 10.92
N ILE A 188 14.84 -14.43 10.79
CA ILE A 188 13.44 -14.02 10.89
C ILE A 188 13.20 -13.61 12.35
N PRO A 189 12.79 -12.36 12.63
CA PRO A 189 12.53 -11.93 13.99
C PRO A 189 11.32 -12.65 14.57
N ASP A 190 11.28 -12.89 15.88
CA ASP A 190 10.11 -13.48 16.55
C ASP A 190 8.82 -12.68 16.29
N ALA A 191 8.98 -11.35 16.18
CA ALA A 191 7.94 -10.42 15.81
C ALA A 191 7.22 -10.81 14.50
N TYR A 192 7.92 -11.41 13.54
CA TYR A 192 7.34 -11.86 12.26
C TYR A 192 6.12 -12.77 12.48
N VAL A 193 6.24 -13.74 13.39
CA VAL A 193 5.17 -14.70 13.66
C VAL A 193 4.09 -14.06 14.53
N SER A 194 4.47 -13.35 15.59
CA SER A 194 3.48 -12.73 16.48
C SER A 194 2.63 -11.68 15.77
N GLU A 195 3.25 -10.82 14.94
CA GLU A 195 2.55 -9.80 14.15
C GLU A 195 1.65 -10.42 13.07
N HIS A 196 2.11 -11.50 12.42
CA HIS A 196 1.26 -12.25 11.49
C HIS A 196 0.03 -12.83 12.19
N LEU A 197 0.16 -13.37 13.40
CA LEU A 197 -0.97 -13.88 14.18
C LEU A 197 -1.96 -12.76 14.52
N GLU A 198 -1.48 -11.55 14.80
CA GLU A 198 -2.36 -10.39 15.01
C GLU A 198 -3.14 -10.01 13.74
N TRP A 199 -2.47 -10.00 12.59
CA TRP A 199 -3.15 -9.80 11.31
C TRP A 199 -4.17 -10.90 11.02
N CYS A 200 -3.83 -12.17 11.28
CA CYS A 200 -4.73 -13.31 11.08
C CYS A 200 -6.05 -13.16 11.84
N ARG A 201 -6.01 -12.67 13.09
CA ARG A 201 -7.23 -12.46 13.90
C ARG A 201 -8.19 -11.42 13.33
N ARG A 202 -7.69 -10.52 12.49
CA ARG A 202 -8.45 -9.39 11.92
C ARG A 202 -8.68 -9.53 10.41
N ALA A 203 -8.04 -10.53 9.78
CA ALA A 203 -8.17 -10.79 8.37
C ALA A 203 -9.60 -11.21 8.02
N THR A 204 -10.16 -10.61 6.98
CA THR A 204 -11.41 -11.03 6.37
C THR A 204 -11.17 -12.10 5.30
N LEU A 205 -9.95 -12.20 4.78
CA LEU A 205 -9.48 -13.26 3.89
C LEU A 205 -7.98 -13.47 4.11
N ASP A 206 -7.54 -14.72 4.20
CA ASP A 206 -6.12 -15.09 4.34
C ASP A 206 -5.69 -16.02 3.20
N LEU A 207 -4.62 -15.64 2.50
CA LEU A 207 -4.15 -16.29 1.28
C LEU A 207 -2.73 -16.81 1.46
N ALA A 208 -2.56 -18.12 1.25
CA ALA A 208 -1.24 -18.74 1.20
C ALA A 208 -0.52 -18.34 -0.09
N TYR A 209 0.75 -17.94 0.02
CA TYR A 209 1.64 -17.72 -1.12
C TYR A 209 1.70 -18.95 -2.04
N GLU A 210 1.72 -20.14 -1.45
CA GLU A 210 1.78 -21.40 -2.16
C GLU A 210 0.55 -21.63 -3.05
N ASP A 211 -0.62 -21.13 -2.62
CA ASP A 211 -1.85 -21.17 -3.41
C ASP A 211 -1.81 -20.15 -4.54
N ILE A 212 -1.30 -18.94 -4.29
CA ILE A 212 -1.07 -17.93 -5.34
C ILE A 212 -0.20 -18.50 -6.45
N MET A 213 0.84 -19.26 -6.10
CA MET A 213 1.77 -19.86 -7.07
C MET A 213 1.17 -21.05 -7.83
N ARG A 214 0.26 -21.82 -7.21
CA ARG A 214 -0.28 -23.06 -7.80
C ARG A 214 -1.58 -22.84 -8.55
N ARG A 215 -2.46 -21.98 -8.02
CA ARG A 215 -3.86 -21.80 -8.44
C ARG A 215 -4.22 -20.31 -8.53
N GLY A 216 -3.34 -19.53 -9.16
CA GLY A 216 -3.41 -18.07 -9.17
C GLY A 216 -4.73 -17.53 -9.72
N SER A 217 -5.27 -18.11 -10.80
CA SER A 217 -6.56 -17.70 -11.37
C SER A 217 -7.74 -17.96 -10.43
N GLU A 218 -7.74 -19.10 -9.72
CA GLU A 218 -8.74 -19.38 -8.68
C GLU A 218 -8.64 -18.39 -7.52
N VAL A 219 -7.42 -18.06 -7.08
CA VAL A 219 -7.19 -17.08 -6.01
C VAL A 219 -7.65 -15.68 -6.43
N LEU A 220 -7.42 -15.28 -7.69
CA LEU A 220 -7.93 -14.00 -8.21
C LEU A 220 -9.46 -13.96 -8.22
N ARG A 221 -10.12 -15.06 -8.59
CA ARG A 221 -11.59 -15.16 -8.55
C ARG A 221 -12.11 -15.08 -7.13
N GLU A 222 -11.50 -15.81 -6.21
CA GLU A 222 -11.82 -15.80 -4.77
C GLU A 222 -11.68 -14.38 -4.19
N LEU A 223 -10.58 -13.69 -4.54
CA LEU A 223 -10.32 -12.31 -4.13
C LEU A 223 -11.35 -11.33 -4.71
N ALA A 224 -11.70 -11.46 -5.99
CA ALA A 224 -12.71 -10.61 -6.62
C ALA A 224 -14.10 -10.80 -5.99
N GLN A 225 -14.48 -12.05 -5.71
CA GLN A 225 -15.74 -12.39 -5.04
C GLN A 225 -15.76 -11.82 -3.62
N HIS A 226 -14.69 -12.00 -2.84
CA HIS A 226 -14.56 -11.45 -1.48
C HIS A 226 -14.73 -9.93 -1.44
N LEU A 227 -14.17 -9.24 -2.43
CA LEU A 227 -14.23 -7.79 -2.56
C LEU A 227 -15.55 -7.28 -3.16
N ASN A 228 -16.45 -8.18 -3.55
CA ASN A 228 -17.72 -7.89 -4.24
C ASN A 228 -17.52 -7.12 -5.56
N LEU A 229 -16.47 -7.46 -6.31
CA LEU A 229 -16.18 -6.88 -7.61
C LEU A 229 -16.91 -7.61 -8.73
N GLN A 230 -17.57 -6.85 -9.60
CA GLN A 230 -18.20 -7.36 -10.81
C GLN A 230 -17.18 -7.29 -11.94
N LEU A 231 -16.70 -8.45 -12.39
CA LEU A 231 -15.77 -8.56 -13.51
C LEU A 231 -16.54 -9.06 -14.74
N GLY A 232 -16.11 -8.65 -15.93
CA GLY A 232 -16.62 -9.24 -17.16
C GLY A 232 -16.21 -10.71 -17.27
N ASP A 233 -17.03 -11.53 -17.94
CA ASP A 233 -16.80 -12.98 -18.07
C ASP A 233 -15.44 -13.34 -18.70
N GLU A 234 -14.85 -12.44 -19.50
CA GLU A 234 -13.57 -12.66 -20.19
C GLU A 234 -12.33 -12.27 -19.37
N SER A 235 -12.49 -11.56 -18.25
CA SER A 235 -11.40 -10.85 -17.58
C SER A 235 -10.45 -11.74 -16.77
N LEU A 236 -10.90 -12.93 -16.36
CA LEU A 236 -10.11 -13.86 -15.52
C LEU A 236 -9.51 -15.04 -16.29
N ALA A 237 -9.70 -15.12 -17.61
CA ALA A 237 -9.27 -16.25 -18.44
C ALA A 237 -7.93 -16.02 -19.16
N LYS A 238 -7.32 -14.84 -19.00
CA LYS A 238 -6.03 -14.44 -19.61
C LYS A 238 -4.93 -14.46 -18.55
#